data_AF-A0A1E3TF67-F1
#
_entry.id   AF-A0A1E3TF67-F1
#
_cell.length_a   1.000
_cell.length_b   1.000
_cell.length_c   1.000
_cell.angle_alpha   90.00
_cell.angle_beta   90.00
_cell.angle_gamma   90.00
#
_symmetry.space_group_name_H-M   'P 1'
#
loop_
_entity.id
_entity.type
_entity.pdbx_description
1 polymer ?
#
loop_
_entity_poly.entity_id
_entity_poly.type
_entity_poly.pdbx_seq_one_letter_code
_entity_poly.pdbx_strand_id
1 'polypeptide(L)'
;MSRFKGDGALDDGEAPVIVSLVEAAMQMFTASIDALPDTSDPEFSGRAAVILSGLRKLQAALTQAASRGRSTASVIVALSGVRKQYDELMEMAAEAPGATLGQQLYVTRRRAKLSAQETANGAGLQADLLDAIEADETPTDEEAARIKELIAALGG
;
A
#
# COMPACT_ATOMS: atom_id res chain seq x y z
N MET A 1 -44.16 1.41 21.89
CA MET A 1 -43.13 0.65 21.14
C MET A 1 -42.29 1.65 20.37
N SER A 2 -40.99 1.66 20.61
CA SER A 2 -40.07 2.77 20.36
C SER A 2 -39.16 2.48 19.16
N ARG A 3 -38.96 3.51 18.34
CA ARG A 3 -37.90 3.81 17.35
C ARG A 3 -37.66 2.83 16.19
N PHE A 4 -38.10 3.30 15.00
CA PHE A 4 -37.51 2.95 13.72
C PHE A 4 -36.01 3.31 13.71
N LYS A 5 -35.21 2.33 13.30
CA LYS A 5 -33.76 2.36 13.16
C LYS A 5 -33.41 3.18 11.92
N GLY A 6 -32.81 4.35 12.10
CA GLY A 6 -32.08 5.05 11.04
C GLY A 6 -30.73 4.38 10.88
N ASP A 7 -30.65 3.39 9.99
CA ASP A 7 -29.41 2.76 9.57
C ASP A 7 -28.89 3.53 8.35
N GLY A 8 -27.73 4.17 8.51
CA GLY A 8 -27.09 5.00 7.49
C GLY A 8 -26.75 4.18 6.25
N ALA A 9 -27.61 4.29 5.24
CA ALA A 9 -27.15 4.20 3.86
C ALA A 9 -26.07 5.28 3.68
N LEU A 10 -24.98 4.94 2.98
CA LEU A 10 -24.29 6.00 2.24
C LEU A 10 -25.38 6.54 1.30
N ASP A 11 -25.82 7.77 1.53
CA ASP A 11 -26.78 8.42 0.65
C ASP A 11 -26.22 8.34 -0.78
N ASP A 12 -27.07 8.15 -1.79
CA ASP A 12 -26.62 7.98 -3.18
C ASP A 12 -25.80 9.20 -3.67
N GLY A 13 -25.87 10.33 -2.96
CA GLY A 13 -25.02 11.52 -3.11
C GLY A 13 -23.62 11.47 -2.47
N GLU A 14 -23.37 10.62 -1.47
CA GLU A 14 -22.05 10.50 -0.81
C GLU A 14 -21.05 9.70 -1.64
N ALA A 15 -21.51 8.68 -2.39
CA ALA A 15 -20.63 7.86 -3.22
C ALA A 15 -19.96 8.66 -4.37
N PRO A 16 -20.66 9.51 -5.14
CA PRO A 16 -20.03 10.39 -6.12
C PRO A 16 -19.02 11.38 -5.51
N VAL A 17 -19.30 11.91 -4.31
CA VAL A 17 -18.39 12.85 -3.62
C VAL A 17 -17.10 12.13 -3.23
N ILE A 18 -17.20 10.95 -2.61
CA ILE A 18 -16.03 10.13 -2.24
C ILE A 18 -15.18 9.81 -3.47
N VAL A 19 -15.81 9.42 -4.58
CA VAL A 19 -15.08 9.13 -5.83
C VAL A 19 -14.36 10.38 -6.34
N SER A 20 -15.02 11.54 -6.38
CA SER A 20 -14.40 12.79 -6.84
C SER A 20 -13.21 13.21 -5.98
N LEU A 21 -13.28 13.00 -4.66
CA LEU A 21 -12.19 13.29 -3.74
C LEU A 21 -11.01 12.33 -3.93
N VAL A 22 -11.30 11.05 -4.20
CA VAL A 22 -10.28 10.05 -4.49
C VAL A 22 -9.60 10.36 -5.84
N GLU A 23 -10.35 10.74 -6.87
CA GLU A 23 -9.81 11.17 -8.15
C GLU A 23 -8.88 12.38 -8.00
N ALA A 24 -9.30 13.39 -7.24
CA ALA A 24 -8.45 14.55 -6.95
C ALA A 24 -7.18 14.17 -6.18
N ALA A 25 -7.30 13.32 -5.16
CA ALA A 25 -6.15 12.81 -4.42
C ALA A 25 -5.17 12.03 -5.31
N MET A 26 -5.68 11.20 -6.23
CA MET A 26 -4.87 10.45 -7.18
C MET A 26 -4.16 11.36 -8.18
N GLN A 27 -4.80 12.44 -8.65
CA GLN A 27 -4.13 13.45 -9.47
C GLN A 27 -3.00 14.13 -8.71
N MET A 28 -3.20 14.45 -7.43
CA MET A 28 -2.15 15.02 -6.58
C MET A 28 -0.98 14.05 -6.35
N PHE A 29 -1.25 12.77 -6.09
CA PHE A 29 -0.19 11.76 -5.93
C PHE A 29 0.57 11.54 -7.22
N THR A 30 -0.11 11.51 -8.36
CA THR A 30 0.54 11.42 -9.69
C THR A 30 1.50 12.59 -9.90
N ALA A 31 1.03 13.82 -9.71
CA ALA A 31 1.89 15.01 -9.82
C ALA A 31 3.05 15.00 -8.82
N SER A 32 2.86 14.43 -7.63
CA SER A 32 3.92 14.32 -6.62
C SER A 32 4.97 13.28 -6.99
N ILE A 33 4.56 12.16 -7.60
CA ILE A 33 5.45 11.12 -8.12
C ILE A 33 6.24 11.66 -9.32
N ASP A 34 5.58 12.35 -10.25
CA ASP A 34 6.23 12.97 -11.42
C ASP A 34 7.26 14.04 -11.01
N ALA A 35 7.10 14.64 -9.82
CA ALA A 35 8.02 15.62 -9.26
C ALA A 35 9.12 15.01 -8.36
N LEU A 36 9.17 13.68 -8.23
CA LEU A 36 10.27 13.03 -7.52
C LEU A 36 11.60 13.28 -8.26
N PRO A 37 12.70 13.49 -7.51
CA PRO A 37 14.02 13.53 -8.12
C PRO A 37 14.41 12.14 -8.63
N ASP A 38 15.58 12.06 -9.27
CA ASP A 38 16.18 10.79 -9.67
C ASP A 38 16.35 9.84 -8.47
N THR A 39 16.26 8.53 -8.67
CA THR A 39 16.34 7.53 -7.59
C THR A 39 17.70 7.51 -6.87
N SER A 40 18.75 8.05 -7.50
CA SER A 40 20.07 8.24 -6.89
C SER A 40 20.18 9.50 -6.03
N ASP A 41 19.20 10.42 -6.11
CA ASP A 41 19.18 11.64 -5.32
C ASP A 41 18.93 11.32 -3.83
N PRO A 42 19.73 11.84 -2.89
CA PRO A 42 19.54 11.61 -1.46
C PRO A 42 18.15 11.98 -0.91
N GLU A 43 17.43 12.92 -1.54
CA GLU A 43 16.08 13.32 -1.13
C GLU A 43 14.99 12.37 -1.62
N PHE A 44 15.28 11.52 -2.62
CA PHE A 44 14.30 10.63 -3.23
C PHE A 44 13.59 9.75 -2.20
N SER A 45 14.36 9.00 -1.41
CA SER A 45 13.80 8.02 -0.46
C SER A 45 12.87 8.66 0.56
N GLY A 46 13.23 9.85 1.06
CA GLY A 46 12.40 10.59 2.01
C GLY A 46 11.08 11.06 1.38
N ARG A 47 11.11 11.59 0.16
CA ARG A 47 9.91 12.04 -0.55
C ARG A 47 9.02 10.87 -0.95
N ALA A 48 9.61 9.78 -1.45
CA ALA A 48 8.88 8.56 -1.80
C ALA A 48 8.15 7.96 -0.58
N ALA A 49 8.81 7.89 0.59
CA ALA A 49 8.19 7.38 1.82
C ALA A 49 6.94 8.17 2.24
N VAL A 50 6.97 9.51 2.11
CA VAL A 50 5.80 10.36 2.40
C VAL A 50 4.63 10.04 1.45
N ILE A 51 4.90 9.89 0.17
CA ILE A 51 3.89 9.57 -0.84
C ILE A 51 3.31 8.16 -0.59
N LEU A 52 4.18 7.15 -0.35
CA LEU A 52 3.79 5.78 -0.04
C LEU A 52 2.89 5.71 1.21
N SER A 53 3.21 6.46 2.26
CA SER A 53 2.37 6.56 3.46
C SER A 53 0.98 7.14 3.13
N GLY A 54 0.91 8.17 2.28
CA GLY A 54 -0.33 8.76 1.80
C GLY A 54 -1.19 7.77 1.01
N LEU A 55 -0.58 7.09 0.04
CA LEU A 55 -1.24 6.06 -0.78
C LEU A 55 -1.76 4.90 0.09
N ARG A 56 -1.00 4.45 1.09
CA ARG A 56 -1.42 3.39 2.02
C ARG A 56 -2.66 3.78 2.84
N LYS A 57 -2.70 5.02 3.33
CA LYS A 57 -3.88 5.55 4.05
C LYS A 57 -5.12 5.57 3.13
N LEU A 58 -4.94 6.00 1.88
CA LEU A 58 -6.02 6.01 0.90
C LEU A 58 -6.49 4.60 0.55
N GLN A 59 -5.57 3.66 0.36
CA GLN A 59 -5.86 2.24 0.15
C GLN A 59 -6.65 1.63 1.31
N ALA A 60 -6.28 1.92 2.56
CA ALA A 60 -6.98 1.43 3.75
C ALA A 60 -8.42 1.98 3.82
N ALA A 61 -8.61 3.27 3.55
CA ALA A 61 -9.93 3.89 3.52
C ALA A 61 -10.83 3.27 2.44
N LEU A 62 -10.30 3.07 1.22
CA LEU A 62 -11.04 2.45 0.12
C LEU A 62 -11.32 0.97 0.35
N THR A 63 -10.40 0.23 0.98
CA THR A 63 -10.61 -1.17 1.36
C THR A 63 -11.75 -1.29 2.37
N GLN A 64 -11.80 -0.39 3.35
CA GLN A 64 -12.92 -0.31 4.30
C GLN A 64 -14.24 0.09 3.63
N ALA A 65 -14.21 0.98 2.63
CA ALA A 65 -15.41 1.30 1.87
C ALA A 65 -15.89 0.11 1.01
N ALA A 66 -14.94 -0.62 0.40
CA ALA A 66 -15.20 -1.77 -0.46
C ALA A 66 -15.76 -2.98 0.31
N SER A 67 -15.39 -3.17 1.59
CA SER A 67 -15.86 -4.27 2.43
C SER A 67 -17.28 -4.07 2.96
N ARG A 68 -17.83 -2.86 2.89
CA ARG A 68 -19.23 -2.61 3.23
C ARG A 68 -20.11 -3.25 2.15
N GLY A 69 -21.18 -3.94 2.54
CA GLY A 69 -22.05 -4.76 1.67
C GLY A 69 -22.80 -4.04 0.52
N ARG A 70 -22.45 -2.78 0.21
CA ARG A 70 -22.96 -1.96 -0.90
C ARG A 70 -21.83 -1.24 -1.64
N SER A 71 -20.66 -1.86 -1.79
CA SER A 71 -19.56 -1.24 -2.53
C SER A 71 -19.92 -1.07 -4.00
N THR A 72 -19.70 0.15 -4.52
CA THR A 72 -19.97 0.48 -5.92
C THR A 72 -18.80 0.07 -6.80
N ALA A 73 -19.05 -0.19 -8.09
CA ALA A 73 -17.98 -0.46 -9.06
C ALA A 73 -16.92 0.66 -9.10
N SER A 74 -17.34 1.92 -8.88
CA SER A 74 -16.43 3.07 -8.83
C SER A 74 -15.43 2.99 -7.67
N VAL A 75 -15.85 2.53 -6.48
CA VAL A 75 -14.94 2.32 -5.33
C VAL A 75 -13.91 1.24 -5.65
N ILE A 76 -14.32 0.16 -6.32
CA ILE A 76 -13.40 -0.92 -6.71
C ILE A 76 -12.39 -0.44 -7.75
N VAL A 77 -12.83 0.33 -8.75
CA VAL A 77 -11.93 0.94 -9.76
C VAL A 77 -10.94 1.90 -9.10
N ALA A 78 -11.41 2.75 -8.20
CA ALA A 78 -10.56 3.67 -7.45
C ALA A 78 -9.52 2.92 -6.58
N LEU A 79 -9.94 1.87 -5.87
CA LEU A 79 -9.04 1.02 -5.09
C LEU A 79 -7.98 0.35 -5.97
N SER A 80 -8.38 -0.13 -7.16
CA SER A 80 -7.43 -0.69 -8.11
C SER A 80 -6.43 0.36 -8.61
N GLY A 81 -6.85 1.61 -8.83
CA GLY A 81 -5.97 2.70 -9.24
C GLY A 81 -4.91 3.01 -8.17
N VAL A 82 -5.34 3.16 -6.91
CA VAL A 82 -4.43 3.40 -5.77
C VAL A 82 -3.40 2.29 -5.64
N ARG A 83 -3.83 1.03 -5.73
CA ARG A 83 -2.93 -0.14 -5.64
C ARG A 83 -1.87 -0.16 -6.74
N LYS A 84 -2.24 0.18 -7.98
CA LYS A 84 -1.28 0.26 -9.09
C LYS A 84 -0.23 1.32 -8.85
N GLN A 85 -0.64 2.52 -8.43
CA GLN A 85 0.30 3.61 -8.18
C GLN A 85 1.19 3.34 -6.96
N TYR A 86 0.67 2.66 -5.94
CA TYR A 86 1.49 2.15 -4.84
C TYR A 86 2.50 1.11 -5.32
N ASP A 87 2.09 0.15 -6.14
CA ASP A 87 2.97 -0.87 -6.72
C ASP A 87 4.11 -0.23 -7.52
N GLU A 88 3.79 0.69 -8.43
CA GLU A 88 4.76 1.40 -9.28
C GLU A 88 5.78 2.19 -8.43
N LEU A 89 5.31 2.92 -7.41
CA LEU A 89 6.21 3.67 -6.53
C LEU A 89 7.07 2.75 -5.63
N MET A 90 6.53 1.62 -5.17
CA MET A 90 7.31 0.62 -4.42
C MET A 90 8.40 0.01 -5.29
N GLU A 91 8.13 -0.27 -6.57
CA GLU A 91 9.13 -0.75 -7.52
C GLU A 91 10.27 0.26 -7.71
N MET A 92 9.95 1.54 -7.96
CA MET A 92 10.96 2.59 -8.04
C MET A 92 11.75 2.74 -6.73
N ALA A 93 11.07 2.68 -5.59
CA ALA A 93 11.70 2.81 -4.27
C ALA A 93 12.66 1.65 -3.96
N ALA A 94 12.31 0.44 -4.36
CA ALA A 94 13.15 -0.75 -4.15
C ALA A 94 14.43 -0.76 -4.99
N GLU A 95 14.48 0.02 -6.09
CA GLU A 95 15.65 0.17 -6.96
C GLU A 95 16.63 1.26 -6.47
N ALA A 96 16.18 2.13 -5.56
CA ALA A 96 17.02 3.19 -5.02
C ALA A 96 18.13 2.63 -4.11
N PRO A 97 19.34 3.23 -4.06
CA PRO A 97 20.44 2.76 -3.20
C PRO A 97 20.09 2.69 -1.70
N GLY A 98 19.10 3.47 -1.26
CA GLY A 98 18.60 3.52 0.12
C GLY A 98 17.32 2.71 0.36
N ALA A 99 16.95 1.79 -0.55
CA ALA A 99 15.72 1.01 -0.44
C ALA A 99 15.59 0.32 0.93
N THR A 100 14.44 0.49 1.58
CA THR A 100 14.17 -0.16 2.86
C THR A 100 13.99 -1.65 2.69
N LEU A 101 14.18 -2.43 3.77
CA LEU A 101 13.98 -3.87 3.73
C LEU A 101 12.54 -4.23 3.33
N GLY A 102 11.56 -3.44 3.78
CA GLY A 102 10.16 -3.57 3.40
C GLY A 102 9.90 -3.34 1.91
N GLN A 103 10.54 -2.33 1.31
CA GLN A 103 10.44 -2.08 -0.14
C GLN A 103 10.99 -3.25 -0.97
N GLN A 104 12.16 -3.75 -0.59
CA GLN A 104 12.78 -4.91 -1.26
C GLN A 104 11.92 -6.16 -1.10
N LEU A 105 11.42 -6.43 0.11
CA LEU A 105 10.53 -7.56 0.40
C LEU A 105 9.25 -7.50 -0.44
N TYR A 106 8.58 -6.34 -0.45
CA TYR A 106 7.33 -6.12 -1.19
C TYR A 106 7.49 -6.49 -2.67
N VAL A 107 8.49 -5.91 -3.33
CA VAL A 107 8.73 -6.12 -4.76
C VAL A 107 9.10 -7.57 -5.03
N THR A 108 9.98 -8.14 -4.20
CA THR A 108 10.43 -9.53 -4.35
C THR A 108 9.27 -10.51 -4.25
N ARG A 109 8.43 -10.42 -3.20
CA ARG A 109 7.28 -11.33 -3.05
C ARG A 109 6.23 -11.12 -4.13
N ARG A 110 6.02 -9.89 -4.60
CA ARG A 110 5.04 -9.58 -5.66
C ARG A 110 5.48 -10.15 -7.01
N ARG A 111 6.77 -10.04 -7.34
CA ARG A 111 7.38 -10.72 -8.51
C ARG A 111 7.23 -12.24 -8.44
N ALA A 112 7.39 -12.82 -7.24
CA ALA A 112 7.14 -14.22 -6.97
C ALA A 112 5.64 -14.61 -6.88
N LYS A 113 4.72 -13.64 -7.00
CA LYS A 113 3.26 -13.81 -6.87
C LYS A 113 2.80 -14.37 -5.52
N LEU A 114 3.54 -14.06 -4.46
CA LEU A 114 3.23 -14.49 -3.10
C LEU A 114 2.44 -13.42 -2.33
N SER A 115 1.44 -13.87 -1.59
CA SER A 115 0.76 -13.06 -0.58
C SER A 115 1.66 -12.80 0.63
N ALA A 116 1.34 -11.78 1.42
CA ALA A 116 2.03 -11.53 2.69
C ALA A 116 1.93 -12.75 3.63
N GLN A 117 0.79 -13.43 3.65
CA GLN A 117 0.61 -14.64 4.48
C GLN A 117 1.50 -15.81 4.05
N GLU A 118 1.59 -16.10 2.75
CA GLU A 118 2.48 -17.17 2.24
C GLU A 118 3.95 -16.84 2.53
N THR A 119 4.33 -15.58 2.32
CA THR A 119 5.67 -15.06 2.58
C THR A 119 6.02 -15.18 4.07
N ALA A 120 5.11 -14.79 4.96
CA ALA A 120 5.27 -14.90 6.40
C ALA A 120 5.43 -16.35 6.86
N ASN A 121 4.58 -17.26 6.35
CA ASN A 121 4.66 -18.68 6.64
C ASN A 121 6.02 -19.28 6.23
N GLY A 122 6.53 -18.90 5.05
CA GLY A 122 7.82 -19.36 4.55
C GLY A 122 9.02 -18.90 5.40
N ALA A 123 8.93 -17.74 6.04
CA ALA A 123 9.96 -17.20 6.93
C ALA A 123 9.74 -17.51 8.42
N GLY A 124 8.66 -18.23 8.77
CA GLY A 124 8.27 -18.44 10.17
C GLY A 124 7.97 -17.15 10.92
N LEU A 125 7.34 -16.19 10.23
CA LEU A 125 6.94 -14.86 10.72
C LEU A 125 5.41 -14.71 10.73
N GLN A 126 4.92 -13.63 11.35
CA GLN A 126 3.49 -13.27 11.32
C GLN A 126 3.19 -12.40 10.10
N ALA A 127 2.02 -12.55 9.48
CA ALA A 127 1.66 -11.76 8.29
C ALA A 127 1.57 -10.26 8.59
N ASP A 128 0.99 -9.89 9.73
CA ASP A 128 0.88 -8.48 10.15
C ASP A 128 2.25 -7.81 10.33
N LEU A 129 3.28 -8.57 10.69
CA LEU A 129 4.66 -8.07 10.76
C LEU A 129 5.19 -7.69 9.37
N LEU A 130 4.87 -8.47 8.33
CA LEU A 130 5.31 -8.15 6.97
C LEU A 130 4.61 -6.90 6.47
N ASP A 131 3.29 -6.77 6.70
CA ASP A 131 2.54 -5.57 6.36
C ASP A 131 3.09 -4.32 7.08
N ALA A 132 3.51 -4.48 8.34
CA ALA A 132 4.16 -3.43 9.11
C ALA A 132 5.54 -3.03 8.55
N ILE A 133 6.39 -4.00 8.22
CA ILE A 133 7.73 -3.75 7.66
C ILE A 133 7.65 -3.12 6.27
N GLU A 134 6.73 -3.59 5.42
CA GLU A 134 6.38 -2.95 4.14
C GLU A 134 5.77 -1.55 4.33
N ALA A 135 5.33 -1.26 5.56
CA ALA A 135 4.88 0.05 6.00
C ALA A 135 5.97 0.94 6.64
N ASP A 136 7.25 0.57 6.46
CA ASP A 136 8.44 1.21 7.04
C ASP A 136 8.57 1.05 8.56
N GLU A 137 7.91 0.03 9.16
CA GLU A 137 8.23 -0.37 10.53
C GLU A 137 9.64 -1.00 10.58
N THR A 138 10.38 -0.67 11.64
CA THR A 138 11.75 -1.19 11.82
C THR A 138 11.68 -2.58 12.45
N PRO A 139 12.11 -3.64 11.74
CA PRO A 139 12.17 -4.98 12.32
C PRO A 139 13.27 -5.10 13.37
N THR A 140 13.16 -6.09 14.23
CA THR A 140 14.28 -6.58 15.04
C THR A 140 15.38 -7.17 14.16
N ASP A 141 16.59 -7.30 14.70
CA ASP A 141 17.72 -7.90 13.96
C ASP A 141 17.43 -9.33 13.49
N GLU A 142 16.71 -10.11 14.31
CA GLU A 142 16.31 -11.48 13.98
C GLU A 142 15.31 -11.52 12.83
N GLU A 143 14.28 -10.68 12.87
CA GLU A 143 13.28 -10.57 11.79
C GLU A 143 13.94 -10.07 10.50
N ALA A 144 14.83 -9.08 10.60
CA ALA A 144 15.58 -8.56 9.47
C ALA A 144 16.46 -9.63 8.81
N ALA A 145 17.10 -10.50 9.60
CA ALA A 145 17.90 -11.61 9.08
C ALA A 145 17.03 -12.60 8.28
N ARG A 146 15.90 -13.03 8.83
CA ARG A 146 14.96 -13.94 8.15
C ARG A 146 14.41 -13.36 6.85
N ILE A 147 14.09 -12.06 6.84
CA ILE A 147 13.60 -11.38 5.64
C ILE A 147 14.69 -11.27 4.58
N LYS A 148 15.93 -10.95 4.96
CA LYS A 148 17.07 -10.92 4.03
C LYS A 148 17.33 -12.29 3.41
N GLU A 149 17.26 -13.36 4.20
CA GLU A 149 17.37 -14.74 3.70
C GLU A 149 16.26 -15.07 2.70
N LEU A 150 15.02 -14.68 3.01
CA LEU A 150 13.89 -14.88 2.10
C LEU A 150 14.04 -14.09 0.79
N ILE A 151 14.43 -12.82 0.86
CA ILE A 151 14.70 -11.99 -0.33
C ILE A 151 15.78 -12.64 -1.20
N ALA A 152 16.87 -13.11 -0.60
CA ALA A 152 17.93 -13.79 -1.32
C ALA A 152 17.45 -15.11 -1.97
N ALA A 153 16.58 -15.86 -1.31
CA ALA A 153 16.02 -17.11 -1.83
C ALA A 153 15.03 -16.89 -2.99
N LEU A 154 14.29 -15.77 -2.98
CA LEU A 154 13.28 -15.44 -3.99
C LEU A 154 13.82 -14.59 -5.16
N GLY A 155 14.90 -13.84 -4.93
CA GLY A 155 15.53 -12.94 -5.90
C GLY A 155 16.69 -13.55 -6.69
N GLY A 156 16.98 -14.83 -6.48
CA GLY A 156 17.93 -15.61 -7.28
C GLY A 156 17.43 -15.93 -8.69
#